data_AF-A0A7S0B1Y2-F1
#
_entry.id   AF-A0A7S0B1Y2-F1
#
_cell.length_a   1.000
_cell.length_b   1.000
_cell.length_c   1.000
_cell.angle_alpha   90.00
_cell.angle_beta   90.00
_cell.angle_gamma   90.00
#
_symmetry.space_group_name_H-M   'P 1'
#
loop_
_entity.id
_entity.type
_entity.pdbx_description
1 polymer ?
#
loop_
_entity_poly.entity_id
_entity_poly.type
_entity_poly.pdbx_seq_one_letter_code
_entity_poly.pdbx_strand_id
1 'polypeptide(L)'
;MSKYTPQAKSHIKRKSLTFRIWFGRLFGRYEGAKELVDEFQSIAARNPFAPSFDTHNDYFYTGLVAFAMLRKDGSDKEYWDNIASDVMKKFDTWIEIGSDWNFLSKMQMLVAERAYCKRDVDVAKAAYDEAIAAAEKHGFIHEEALACELAGIFYCERGDISGGRSYLQKSVELFTRWGAHRKAIHVRSVLQNYHTS
;
A
#
# COMPACT_ATOMS: atom_id res chain seq x y z
N MET A 1 -11.76 20.37 30.87
CA MET A 1 -12.71 20.43 29.73
C MET A 1 -11.93 20.43 28.41
N SER A 2 -12.20 19.47 27.53
CA SER A 2 -11.43 19.22 26.30
C SER A 2 -11.57 20.36 25.28
N LYS A 3 -10.47 21.03 24.94
CA LYS A 3 -10.36 22.20 24.03
C LYS A 3 -10.72 21.95 22.54
N TYR A 4 -11.46 20.90 22.22
CA TYR A 4 -11.71 20.49 20.83
C TYR A 4 -13.19 20.23 20.56
N THR A 5 -13.70 20.82 19.48
CA THR A 5 -15.05 20.59 18.97
C THR A 5 -15.22 19.13 18.54
N PRO A 6 -16.46 18.58 18.54
CA PRO A 6 -16.72 17.21 18.10
C PRO A 6 -16.20 16.90 16.68
N GLN A 7 -16.25 17.87 15.74
CA GLN A 7 -15.67 17.71 14.41
C GLN A 7 -14.14 17.65 14.44
N ALA A 8 -13.48 18.45 15.28
CA ALA A 8 -12.01 18.41 15.42
C ALA A 8 -11.54 17.08 16.02
N LYS A 9 -12.32 16.49 16.96
CA LYS A 9 -12.02 15.17 17.52
C LYS A 9 -12.16 14.04 16.49
N SER A 10 -13.19 14.07 15.64
CA SER A 10 -13.35 13.05 14.58
C SER A 10 -12.23 13.13 13.55
N HIS A 11 -11.81 14.35 13.20
CA HIS A 11 -10.71 14.59 12.28
C HIS A 11 -9.35 14.12 12.84
N ILE A 12 -9.04 14.39 14.12
CA ILE A 12 -7.82 13.89 14.78
C ILE A 12 -7.82 12.35 14.84
N LYS A 13 -8.97 11.75 15.19
CA LYS A 13 -9.11 10.28 15.24
C LYS A 13 -8.89 9.64 13.87
N ARG A 14 -9.46 10.23 12.81
CA ARG A 14 -9.27 9.78 11.43
C ARG A 14 -7.80 9.85 11.01
N LYS A 15 -7.11 10.97 11.22
CA LYS A 15 -5.68 11.11 10.88
C LYS A 15 -4.80 10.10 11.63
N SER A 16 -5.10 9.84 12.90
CA SER A 16 -4.43 8.80 13.68
C SER A 16 -4.65 7.39 13.10
N LEU A 17 -5.87 7.10 12.66
CA LEU A 17 -6.24 5.80 12.10
C LEU A 17 -5.59 5.54 10.73
N THR A 18 -5.69 6.52 9.83
CA THR A 18 -4.98 6.56 8.54
C THR A 18 -3.49 6.31 8.73
N PHE A 19 -2.87 7.03 9.65
CA PHE A 19 -1.45 6.86 9.96
C PHE A 19 -1.15 5.45 10.47
N ARG A 20 -2.02 4.82 11.27
CA ARG A 20 -1.84 3.44 11.73
C ARG A 20 -1.98 2.41 10.62
N ILE A 21 -2.90 2.58 9.67
CA ILE A 21 -3.04 1.71 8.48
C ILE A 21 -1.80 1.85 7.60
N TRP A 22 -1.37 3.08 7.34
CA TRP A 22 -0.16 3.36 6.58
C TRP A 22 1.07 2.76 7.28
N PHE A 23 1.22 2.97 8.58
CA PHE A 23 2.32 2.39 9.37
C PHE A 23 2.26 0.86 9.40
N GLY A 24 1.07 0.28 9.53
CA GLY A 24 0.90 -1.15 9.50
C GLY A 24 1.41 -1.74 8.18
N ARG A 25 1.04 -1.14 7.05
CA ARG A 25 1.54 -1.57 5.74
C ARG A 25 3.01 -1.27 5.52
N LEU A 26 3.47 -0.08 5.91
CA LEU A 26 4.85 0.38 5.73
C LEU A 26 5.84 -0.36 6.64
N PHE A 27 5.40 -0.99 7.73
CA PHE A 27 6.29 -1.72 8.63
C PHE A 27 5.91 -3.19 8.81
N GLY A 28 4.97 -3.71 8.01
CA GLY A 28 4.51 -5.10 8.06
C GLY A 28 3.77 -5.47 9.36
N ARG A 29 3.29 -4.49 10.12
CA ARG A 29 2.61 -4.68 11.41
C ARG A 29 1.10 -4.65 11.20
N TYR A 30 0.50 -5.83 11.04
CA TYR A 30 -0.93 -5.97 10.75
C TYR A 30 -1.78 -6.26 11.99
N GLU A 31 -1.24 -6.13 13.20
CA GLU A 31 -2.01 -6.33 14.44
C GLU A 31 -3.17 -5.33 14.53
N GLY A 32 -4.38 -5.84 14.68
CA GLY A 32 -5.60 -5.03 14.72
C GLY A 32 -6.03 -4.45 13.37
N ALA A 33 -5.51 -4.95 12.24
CA ALA A 33 -5.78 -4.37 10.92
C ALA A 33 -7.29 -4.35 10.58
N LYS A 34 -8.04 -5.38 10.99
CA LYS A 34 -9.49 -5.46 10.73
C LYS A 34 -10.25 -4.36 11.49
N GLU A 35 -9.97 -4.20 12.78
CA GLU A 35 -10.56 -3.15 13.61
C GLU A 35 -10.23 -1.75 13.08
N LEU A 36 -9.01 -1.55 12.56
CA LEU A 36 -8.59 -0.27 11.98
C LEU A 36 -9.33 0.03 10.68
N VAL A 37 -9.50 -0.96 9.81
CA VAL A 37 -10.21 -0.82 8.53
C VAL A 37 -11.72 -0.60 8.77
N ASP A 38 -12.34 -1.36 9.67
CA ASP A 38 -13.75 -1.20 10.02
C ASP A 38 -14.04 0.20 10.60
N GLU A 39 -13.17 0.68 11.50
CA GLU A 39 -13.28 2.02 12.06
C GLU A 39 -13.12 3.09 10.97
N PHE A 40 -12.23 2.87 10.00
CA PHE A 40 -11.99 3.80 8.90
C PHE A 40 -13.21 3.90 7.98
N GLN A 41 -13.76 2.77 7.58
CA GLN A 41 -14.98 2.71 6.75
C GLN A 41 -16.18 3.34 7.45
N SER A 42 -16.34 3.11 8.76
CA SER A 42 -17.42 3.72 9.56
C SER A 42 -17.31 5.24 9.59
N ILE A 43 -16.10 5.79 9.72
CA ILE A 43 -15.87 7.24 9.70
C ILE A 43 -16.14 7.82 8.31
N ALA A 44 -15.70 7.12 7.25
CA ALA A 44 -15.95 7.53 5.87
C ALA A 44 -17.45 7.56 5.53
N ALA A 45 -18.21 6.55 5.97
CA ALA A 45 -19.65 6.46 5.77
C ALA A 45 -20.44 7.57 6.50
N ARG A 46 -19.95 8.02 7.67
CA ARG A 46 -20.63 9.03 8.50
C ARG A 46 -20.47 10.47 8.01
N ASN A 47 -19.53 10.77 7.13
CA ASN A 47 -19.35 12.13 6.63
C ASN A 47 -19.00 12.17 5.13
N PRO A 48 -20.02 12.06 4.25
CA PRO A 48 -19.86 12.09 2.80
C PRO A 48 -19.29 13.41 2.25
N PHE A 49 -19.28 14.48 3.07
CA PHE A 49 -18.87 15.83 2.67
C PHE A 49 -17.60 16.32 3.39
N ALA A 50 -16.90 15.47 4.14
CA ALA A 50 -15.58 15.81 4.69
C ALA A 50 -14.60 16.09 3.53
N PRO A 51 -13.75 17.14 3.60
CA PRO A 51 -12.95 17.59 2.47
C PRO A 51 -12.17 16.43 1.85
N SER A 52 -12.32 16.30 0.54
CA SER A 52 -11.91 15.21 -0.35
C SER A 52 -10.39 15.01 -0.49
N PHE A 53 -9.57 15.53 0.41
CA PHE A 53 -8.13 15.67 0.20
C PHE A 53 -7.23 14.66 0.94
N ASP A 54 -7.78 13.60 1.53
CA ASP A 54 -6.98 12.48 2.08
C ASP A 54 -7.53 11.08 1.67
N THR A 55 -8.33 10.97 0.61
CA THR A 55 -9.05 9.71 0.30
C THR A 55 -8.23 8.68 -0.48
N HIS A 56 -7.53 9.03 -1.56
CA HIS A 56 -6.92 8.00 -2.43
C HIS A 56 -5.80 7.20 -1.77
N ASN A 57 -4.96 7.84 -0.95
CA ASN A 57 -3.87 7.16 -0.24
C ASN A 57 -4.42 6.19 0.81
N ASP A 58 -5.48 6.57 1.53
CA ASP A 58 -6.10 5.70 2.53
C ASP A 58 -6.70 4.45 1.90
N TYR A 59 -7.41 4.61 0.78
CA TYR A 59 -7.93 3.48 0.03
C TYR A 59 -6.79 2.62 -0.53
N PHE A 60 -5.72 3.24 -1.06
CA PHE A 60 -4.56 2.53 -1.58
C PHE A 60 -3.89 1.64 -0.52
N TYR A 61 -3.52 2.20 0.63
CA TYR A 61 -2.88 1.42 1.70
C TYR A 61 -3.84 0.39 2.29
N THR A 62 -5.14 0.67 2.34
CA THR A 62 -6.16 -0.32 2.71
C THR A 62 -6.18 -1.50 1.73
N GLY A 63 -6.12 -1.24 0.42
CA GLY A 63 -6.01 -2.29 -0.59
C GLY A 63 -4.74 -3.14 -0.45
N LEU A 64 -3.59 -2.49 -0.22
CA LEU A 64 -2.34 -3.19 0.03
C LEU A 64 -2.38 -4.06 1.31
N VAL A 65 -3.04 -3.58 2.37
CA VAL A 65 -3.28 -4.38 3.58
C VAL A 65 -4.19 -5.56 3.27
N ALA A 66 -5.29 -5.34 2.53
CA ALA A 66 -6.21 -6.39 2.15
C ALA A 66 -5.50 -7.51 1.37
N PHE A 67 -4.68 -7.17 0.37
CA PHE A 67 -3.89 -8.17 -0.35
C PHE A 67 -2.85 -8.88 0.54
N ALA A 68 -2.19 -8.15 1.43
CA ALA A 68 -1.27 -8.78 2.39
C ALA A 68 -1.99 -9.75 3.34
N MET A 69 -3.22 -9.42 3.76
CA MET A 69 -4.05 -10.29 4.61
C MET A 69 -4.62 -11.48 3.84
N LEU A 70 -4.96 -11.34 2.57
CA LEU A 70 -5.37 -12.44 1.69
C LEU A 70 -4.27 -13.49 1.51
N ARG A 71 -3.01 -13.06 1.50
CA ARG A 71 -1.85 -13.97 1.44
C ARG A 71 -1.60 -14.72 2.74
N LYS A 72 -2.06 -14.19 3.88
CA LYS A 72 -1.98 -14.91 5.15
C LYS A 72 -3.08 -15.97 5.19
N ASP A 73 -2.73 -17.16 5.67
CA ASP A 73 -3.73 -18.20 5.93
C ASP A 73 -4.56 -17.81 7.16
N GLY A 74 -5.71 -17.18 6.90
CA GLY A 74 -6.70 -16.78 7.90
C GLY A 74 -8.13 -17.03 7.44
N SER A 75 -9.06 -16.96 8.39
CA SER A 75 -10.50 -17.24 8.20
C SER A 75 -11.28 -16.13 7.47
N ASP A 76 -10.68 -14.95 7.28
CA ASP A 76 -11.38 -13.75 6.79
C ASP A 76 -11.15 -13.46 5.28
N LYS A 77 -10.87 -14.49 4.46
CA LYS A 77 -10.49 -14.31 3.05
C LYS A 77 -11.56 -13.56 2.25
N GLU A 78 -12.84 -13.90 2.42
CA GLU A 78 -13.94 -13.23 1.71
C GLU A 78 -14.07 -11.74 2.07
N TYR A 79 -13.89 -11.40 3.35
CA TYR A 79 -13.89 -10.01 3.80
C TYR A 79 -12.79 -9.20 3.10
N TRP A 80 -11.55 -9.70 3.11
CA TRP A 80 -10.43 -8.99 2.49
C TRP A 80 -10.53 -8.92 0.95
N ASP A 81 -11.10 -9.94 0.30
CA ASP A 81 -11.33 -9.92 -1.15
C ASP A 81 -12.36 -8.86 -1.56
N ASN A 82 -13.43 -8.70 -0.77
CA ASN A 82 -14.41 -7.63 -0.97
C ASN A 82 -13.77 -6.24 -0.81
N ILE A 83 -12.97 -6.03 0.25
CA ILE A 83 -12.25 -4.78 0.49
C ILE A 83 -11.30 -4.46 -0.68
N ALA A 84 -10.51 -5.45 -1.12
CA ALA A 84 -9.57 -5.28 -2.21
C ALA A 84 -10.28 -4.91 -3.53
N SER A 85 -11.38 -5.61 -3.83
CA SER A 85 -12.20 -5.36 -5.03
C SER A 85 -12.83 -3.97 -5.03
N ASP A 86 -13.33 -3.51 -3.89
CA ASP A 86 -13.93 -2.17 -3.76
C ASP A 86 -12.88 -1.05 -3.90
N VAL A 87 -11.68 -1.27 -3.36
CA VAL A 87 -10.56 -0.33 -3.54
C VAL A 87 -10.18 -0.21 -5.02
N MET A 88 -10.02 -1.35 -5.72
CA MET A 88 -9.67 -1.32 -7.15
C MET A 88 -10.71 -0.60 -8.00
N LYS A 89 -12.01 -0.87 -7.78
CA LYS A 89 -13.10 -0.15 -8.48
C LYS A 89 -13.04 1.36 -8.28
N LYS A 90 -12.68 1.82 -7.08
CA LYS A 90 -12.49 3.26 -6.81
C LYS A 90 -11.34 3.85 -7.60
N PHE A 91 -10.22 3.11 -7.69
CA PHE A 91 -9.08 3.53 -8.50
C PHE A 91 -9.42 3.57 -9.99
N ASP A 92 -10.16 2.60 -10.52
CA ASP A 92 -10.66 2.62 -11.89
C ASP A 92 -11.49 3.89 -12.15
N THR A 93 -12.46 4.18 -11.27
CA THR A 93 -13.28 5.40 -11.36
C THR A 93 -12.44 6.69 -11.30
N TRP A 94 -11.38 6.73 -10.47
CA TRP A 94 -10.51 7.92 -10.39
C TRP A 94 -9.58 8.08 -11.58
N ILE A 95 -9.18 6.99 -12.22
CA ILE A 95 -8.45 7.03 -13.50
C ILE A 95 -9.39 7.58 -14.57
N GLU A 96 -10.60 7.03 -14.71
CA GLU A 96 -11.58 7.46 -15.70
C GLU A 96 -12.02 8.93 -15.56
N ILE A 97 -12.24 9.41 -14.34
CA ILE A 97 -12.69 10.79 -14.06
C ILE A 97 -11.50 11.77 -14.02
N GLY A 98 -10.33 11.28 -13.65
CA GLY A 98 -9.18 12.09 -13.29
C GLY A 98 -8.09 12.05 -14.34
N SER A 99 -6.87 12.15 -13.84
CA SER A 99 -5.65 12.28 -14.63
C SER A 99 -4.81 11.04 -14.37
N ASP A 100 -4.72 10.15 -15.36
CA ASP A 100 -4.08 8.82 -15.29
C ASP A 100 -2.75 8.83 -14.52
N TRP A 101 -1.94 9.86 -14.75
CA TRP A 101 -0.60 10.01 -14.19
C TRP A 101 -0.54 9.98 -12.64
N ASN A 102 -1.58 10.39 -11.93
CA ASN A 102 -1.59 10.40 -10.46
C ASN A 102 -1.95 9.05 -9.83
N PHE A 103 -2.68 8.20 -10.57
CA PHE A 103 -3.29 6.98 -10.04
C PHE A 103 -2.76 5.71 -10.68
N LEU A 104 -2.15 5.79 -11.87
CA LEU A 104 -1.64 4.64 -12.62
C LEU A 104 -0.64 3.81 -11.81
N SER A 105 0.37 4.47 -11.21
CA SER A 105 1.37 3.81 -10.35
C SER A 105 0.71 2.98 -9.23
N LYS A 106 -0.24 3.58 -8.50
CA LYS A 106 -0.97 2.90 -7.40
C LYS A 106 -1.85 1.78 -7.90
N MET A 107 -2.56 1.99 -9.00
CA MET A 107 -3.41 0.96 -9.60
C MET A 107 -2.58 -0.24 -10.04
N GLN A 108 -1.43 -0.02 -10.69
CA GLN A 108 -0.55 -1.10 -11.11
C GLN A 108 0.05 -1.87 -9.92
N MET A 109 0.37 -1.20 -8.81
CA MET A 109 0.74 -1.92 -7.57
C MET A 109 -0.40 -2.80 -7.04
N LEU A 110 -1.65 -2.32 -7.09
CA LEU A 110 -2.82 -3.12 -6.66
C LEU A 110 -3.07 -4.30 -7.60
N VAL A 111 -2.90 -4.11 -8.92
CA VAL A 111 -2.98 -5.19 -9.92
C VAL A 111 -1.89 -6.24 -9.66
N ALA A 112 -0.66 -5.81 -9.40
CA ALA A 112 0.45 -6.70 -9.11
C ALA A 112 0.20 -7.55 -7.85
N GLU A 113 -0.27 -6.92 -6.77
CA GLU A 113 -0.59 -7.62 -5.52
C GLU A 113 -1.78 -8.59 -5.68
N ARG A 114 -2.79 -8.24 -6.49
CA ARG A 114 -3.90 -9.14 -6.84
C ARG A 114 -3.42 -10.35 -7.62
N ALA A 115 -2.60 -10.13 -8.65
CA ALA A 115 -2.02 -11.19 -9.47
C ALA A 115 -1.13 -12.09 -8.61
N TYR A 116 -0.40 -11.51 -7.65
CA TYR A 116 0.38 -12.26 -6.69
C TYR A 116 -0.50 -13.17 -5.83
N CYS A 117 -1.60 -12.67 -5.26
CA CYS A 117 -2.56 -13.50 -4.52
C CYS A 117 -3.15 -14.65 -5.36
N LYS A 118 -3.36 -14.41 -6.66
CA LYS A 118 -3.87 -15.40 -7.62
C LYS A 118 -2.82 -16.36 -8.17
N ARG A 119 -1.55 -16.18 -7.80
CA ARG A 119 -0.38 -16.93 -8.32
C ARG A 119 -0.16 -16.75 -9.84
N ASP A 120 -0.64 -15.64 -10.40
CA ASP A 120 -0.38 -15.26 -11.78
C ASP A 120 0.93 -14.46 -11.85
N VAL A 121 2.01 -15.15 -12.17
CA VAL A 121 3.37 -14.61 -12.07
C VAL A 121 3.65 -13.58 -13.16
N ASP A 122 3.21 -13.83 -14.39
CA ASP A 122 3.55 -12.99 -15.52
C ASP A 122 2.82 -11.65 -15.42
N VAL A 123 1.54 -11.68 -15.01
CA VAL A 123 0.77 -10.45 -14.75
C VAL A 123 1.36 -9.68 -13.57
N ALA A 124 1.75 -10.36 -12.48
CA ALA A 124 2.34 -9.69 -11.33
C ALA A 124 3.65 -8.97 -11.68
N LYS A 125 4.55 -9.62 -12.44
CA LYS A 125 5.82 -9.03 -12.89
C LYS A 125 5.58 -7.79 -13.76
N ALA A 126 4.76 -7.93 -14.80
CA ALA A 126 4.46 -6.85 -15.72
C ALA A 126 3.86 -5.63 -14.98
N ALA A 127 2.92 -5.88 -14.06
CA ALA A 127 2.29 -4.82 -13.27
C ALA A 127 3.27 -4.14 -12.30
N TYR A 128 4.22 -4.87 -11.69
CA TYR A 128 5.26 -4.25 -10.87
C TYR A 128 6.19 -3.36 -11.70
N ASP A 129 6.64 -3.83 -12.85
CA ASP A 129 7.52 -3.05 -13.73
C ASP A 129 6.80 -1.79 -14.24
N GLU A 130 5.52 -1.91 -14.59
CA GLU A 130 4.69 -0.76 -14.99
C GLU A 130 4.48 0.23 -13.83
N ALA A 131 4.24 -0.25 -12.61
CA ALA A 131 4.11 0.60 -11.43
C ALA A 131 5.38 1.42 -11.16
N ILE A 132 6.56 0.78 -11.25
CA ILE A 132 7.86 1.43 -11.06
C ILE A 132 8.08 2.48 -12.17
N ALA A 133 7.88 2.10 -13.43
CA ALA A 133 8.07 3.00 -14.57
C ALA A 133 7.13 4.21 -14.53
N ALA A 134 5.86 4.00 -14.15
CA ALA A 134 4.90 5.09 -13.99
C ALA A 134 5.29 6.05 -12.86
N ALA A 135 5.71 5.52 -11.71
CA ALA A 135 6.16 6.34 -10.58
C ALA A 135 7.43 7.14 -10.92
N GLU A 136 8.39 6.51 -11.58
CA GLU A 136 9.64 7.15 -12.03
C GLU A 136 9.36 8.27 -13.05
N LYS A 137 8.55 7.98 -14.08
CA LYS A 137 8.17 8.94 -15.13
C LYS A 137 7.53 10.22 -14.58
N HIS A 138 6.76 10.10 -13.50
CA HIS A 138 6.07 11.23 -12.88
C HIS A 138 6.82 11.83 -11.68
N GLY A 139 8.00 11.30 -11.34
CA GLY A 139 8.83 11.82 -10.25
C GLY A 139 8.31 11.51 -8.85
N PHE A 140 7.41 10.52 -8.70
CA PHE A 140 6.89 10.09 -7.41
C PHE A 140 7.87 9.15 -6.71
N ILE A 141 8.98 9.70 -6.22
CA ILE A 141 10.10 8.93 -5.61
C ILE A 141 9.63 7.97 -4.51
N HIS A 142 8.68 8.39 -3.67
CA HIS A 142 8.15 7.58 -2.58
C HIS A 142 7.28 6.41 -3.06
N GLU A 143 6.58 6.57 -4.18
CA GLU A 143 5.81 5.51 -4.81
C GLU A 143 6.74 4.54 -5.55
N GLU A 144 7.73 5.06 -6.26
CA GLU A 144 8.77 4.25 -6.89
C GLU A 144 9.47 3.36 -5.85
N ALA A 145 9.83 3.94 -4.70
CA ALA A 145 10.43 3.22 -3.58
C ALA A 145 9.53 2.10 -3.06
N LEU A 146 8.23 2.37 -2.94
CA LEU A 146 7.25 1.40 -2.48
C LEU A 146 7.04 0.28 -3.52
N ALA A 147 6.85 0.60 -4.80
CA ALA A 147 6.73 -0.43 -5.84
C ALA A 147 7.98 -1.32 -5.91
N CYS A 148 9.18 -0.74 -5.79
CA CYS A 148 10.41 -1.51 -5.70
C CYS A 148 10.44 -2.44 -4.47
N GLU A 149 9.94 -1.99 -3.32
CA GLU A 149 9.83 -2.85 -2.14
C GLU A 149 8.88 -4.03 -2.39
N LEU A 150 7.68 -3.78 -2.95
CA LEU A 150 6.69 -4.81 -3.24
C LEU A 150 7.23 -5.83 -4.25
N ALA A 151 7.80 -5.35 -5.36
CA ALA A 151 8.42 -6.18 -6.37
C ALA A 151 9.56 -7.01 -5.78
N GLY A 152 10.42 -6.38 -4.97
CA GLY A 152 11.53 -7.06 -4.33
C GLY A 152 11.11 -8.21 -3.42
N ILE A 153 10.09 -7.99 -2.57
CA ILE A 153 9.50 -9.04 -1.73
C ILE A 153 8.90 -10.15 -2.60
N PHE A 154 8.13 -9.79 -3.64
CA PHE A 154 7.52 -10.75 -4.56
C PHE A 154 8.56 -11.65 -5.24
N TYR A 155 9.63 -11.09 -5.80
CA TYR A 155 10.69 -11.87 -6.46
C TYR A 155 11.41 -12.78 -5.46
N CYS A 156 11.73 -12.29 -4.26
CA CYS A 156 12.37 -13.09 -3.22
C CYS A 156 11.49 -14.26 -2.77
N GLU A 157 10.20 -14.03 -2.50
CA GLU A 157 9.26 -15.08 -2.08
C GLU A 157 9.00 -16.12 -3.19
N ARG A 158 9.26 -15.78 -4.44
CA ARG A 158 9.21 -16.68 -5.60
C ARG A 158 10.51 -17.44 -5.86
N GLY A 159 11.57 -17.20 -5.09
CA GLY A 159 12.87 -17.85 -5.19
C GLY A 159 13.90 -17.14 -6.06
N ASP A 160 13.55 -16.01 -6.70
CA ASP A 160 14.52 -15.15 -7.40
C ASP A 160 15.10 -14.13 -6.42
N ILE A 161 15.97 -14.63 -5.53
CA ILE A 161 16.60 -13.82 -4.48
C ILE A 161 17.48 -12.72 -5.08
N SER A 162 18.22 -13.02 -6.16
CA SER A 162 19.12 -12.03 -6.77
C SER A 162 18.34 -10.87 -7.38
N GLY A 163 17.28 -11.16 -8.15
CA GLY A 163 16.40 -10.16 -8.73
C GLY A 163 15.70 -9.34 -7.64
N GLY A 164 15.09 -10.01 -6.65
CA GLY A 164 14.36 -9.34 -5.58
C GLY A 164 15.24 -8.42 -4.72
N ARG A 165 16.49 -8.81 -4.46
CA ARG A 165 17.46 -7.97 -3.73
C ARG A 165 17.80 -6.67 -4.47
N SER A 166 17.91 -6.71 -5.79
CA SER A 166 18.18 -5.52 -6.59
C SER A 166 17.09 -4.46 -6.40
N TYR A 167 15.81 -4.89 -6.47
CA TYR A 167 14.68 -4.00 -6.21
C TYR A 167 14.62 -3.49 -4.77
N LEU A 168 14.90 -4.35 -3.77
CA LEU A 168 14.95 -3.93 -2.37
C LEU A 168 16.06 -2.90 -2.11
N GLN A 169 17.23 -3.05 -2.75
CA GLN A 169 18.31 -2.09 -2.65
C GLN A 169 17.93 -0.74 -3.29
N LYS A 170 17.33 -0.76 -4.48
CA LYS A 170 16.76 0.43 -5.13
C LYS A 170 15.73 1.12 -4.23
N SER A 171 14.85 0.36 -3.57
CA SER A 171 13.88 0.89 -2.60
C SER A 171 14.54 1.61 -1.42
N VAL A 172 15.60 1.04 -0.84
CA VAL A 172 16.37 1.68 0.25
C VAL A 172 16.97 3.01 -0.19
N GLU A 173 17.54 3.06 -1.39
CA GLU A 173 18.14 4.28 -1.96
C GLU A 173 17.08 5.37 -2.18
N LEU A 174 15.96 5.02 -2.79
CA LEU A 174 14.85 5.95 -3.06
C LEU A 174 14.22 6.48 -1.76
N PHE A 175 13.96 5.62 -0.77
CA PHE A 175 13.46 6.06 0.54
C PHE A 175 14.47 6.95 1.27
N THR A 176 15.76 6.68 1.13
CA THR A 176 16.82 7.53 1.71
C THR A 176 16.85 8.89 1.02
N ARG A 177 16.79 8.93 -0.32
CA ARG A 177 16.75 10.17 -1.11
C ARG A 177 15.51 11.01 -0.81
N TRP A 178 14.36 10.37 -0.58
CA TRP A 178 13.13 11.05 -0.18
C TRP A 178 13.17 11.56 1.27
N GLY A 179 14.08 11.06 2.12
CA GLY A 179 14.22 11.45 3.53
C GLY A 179 13.48 10.54 4.52
N ALA A 180 12.88 9.44 4.06
CA ALA A 180 12.19 8.46 4.91
C ALA A 180 13.17 7.43 5.52
N HIS A 181 14.15 7.91 6.29
CA HIS A 181 15.25 7.08 6.82
C HIS A 181 14.77 5.88 7.66
N ARG A 182 13.71 6.03 8.46
CA ARG A 182 13.14 4.91 9.25
C ARG A 182 12.59 3.80 8.35
N LYS A 183 11.94 4.18 7.24
CA LYS A 183 11.43 3.24 6.26
C LYS A 183 12.59 2.58 5.49
N ALA A 184 13.61 3.33 5.11
CA ALA A 184 14.82 2.76 4.49
C ALA A 184 15.52 1.74 5.40
N ILE A 185 15.62 2.00 6.71
CA ILE A 185 16.16 1.03 7.69
C ILE A 185 15.29 -0.23 7.76
N HIS A 186 13.97 -0.08 7.75
CA HIS A 186 13.06 -1.22 7.73
C HIS A 186 13.25 -2.08 6.47
N VAL A 187 13.26 -1.49 5.28
CA VAL A 187 13.49 -2.23 4.02
C VAL A 187 14.86 -2.90 4.02
N ARG A 188 15.89 -2.26 4.61
CA ARG A 188 17.22 -2.87 4.79
C ARG A 188 17.17 -4.11 5.69
N SER A 189 16.35 -4.12 6.74
CA SER A 189 16.14 -5.31 7.56
C SER A 189 15.46 -6.43 6.79
N VAL A 190 14.50 -6.10 5.91
CA VAL A 190 13.85 -7.07 5.02
C VAL A 190 14.86 -7.67 4.04
N LEU A 191 15.72 -6.84 3.43
CA LEU A 191 16.82 -7.26 2.56
C LEU A 191 17.77 -8.26 3.25
N GLN A 192 18.09 -8.02 4.53
CA GLN A 192 18.95 -8.92 5.32
C GLN A 192 18.33 -10.30 5.58
N ASN A 193 17.00 -10.38 5.69
CA ASN A 193 16.33 -11.67 5.88
C ASN A 193 16.55 -12.60 4.67
N TYR A 194 16.60 -12.05 3.46
CA TYR A 194 16.87 -12.79 2.22
C TYR A 194 18.37 -12.99 1.93
N HIS A 195 19.25 -12.67 2.88
CA HIS A 195 20.70 -12.87 2.78
C HIS A 195 21.16 -14.18 3.41
N THR A 196 20.28 -14.84 4.20
CA THR A 196 20.62 -15.93 5.12
C THR A 196 19.94 -17.26 4.78
N SER A 197 19.43 -17.41 3.55
CA SER A 197 18.83 -18.65 3.02
C SER A 197 19.61 -19.13 1.81
#